data_AF-A0A0L7L5C3-F1
#
_entry.id   AF-A0A0L7L5C3-F1
#
_cell.length_a   1.000
_cell.length_b   1.000
_cell.length_c   1.000
_cell.angle_alpha   90.00
_cell.angle_beta   90.00
_cell.angle_gamma   90.00
#
_symmetry.space_group_name_H-M   'P 1'
#
loop_
_entity.id
_entity.type
_entity.pdbx_description
1 polymer ?
#
loop_
_entity_poly.entity_id
_entity_poly.type
_entity_poly.pdbx_seq_one_letter_code
_entity_poly.pdbx_strand_id
1 'polypeptide(L)'
;MGNSPRPGLWALEKSTDYGKSFKPWMYFSDSTHIKDISIGGRCMCNGHADTCDPADPNADSNILYDAGVDEKHQSLDIYGRYEGGGVCQNCQHNTEGINCNKCQPTFYRPSGKRWDEIDVCQQESGRCECRKEFNPPNCDSCAYGYFDYPNCKPCTCNLNGTEGQHCTPTDGICPCKYNYAGQSCEICEDGYYSAQCKNCNCDTSGTEPSICDDVTGQCICKLLHGGTRAGACVRALRVRPRRLDRRQLLGRRQVQLPHQLWRQAVQPPNFDSVKCDRCREQFYNYPACEECNCDPRGVVASFAGCGSVPAGELCQCKDRVQGRICNDCKPLFWNMQEYNPYGCEECRCHLAGTLGGLGACDTRSGQCECKSHVGARTCDQCRDGFYRLQGDNVFGCTRDCDKQSGQCRCHSRVEGRRCDRPIRAHYVPTLHQYQFELEDGVTQSGPVRYRNNEDTFPGYSWKGYVLFSMLQNEVINVVQIPKSSLYRLVLKYMNPLPDNVRATVIITPESVVDIQQK
;
A
#
# COMPACT_ATOMS: atom_id res chain seq x y z
N MET A 1 -28.79 -13.13 31.62
CA MET A 1 -28.07 -14.28 30.99
C MET A 1 -26.84 -13.74 30.32
N GLY A 2 -25.69 -14.42 30.36
CA GLY A 2 -24.46 -13.93 29.74
C GLY A 2 -23.74 -15.04 28.97
N ASN A 3 -23.24 -14.72 27.77
CA ASN A 3 -22.32 -15.50 26.94
C ASN A 3 -21.26 -14.53 26.38
N SER A 4 -20.14 -15.03 25.89
CA SER A 4 -19.28 -14.29 24.97
C SER A 4 -19.89 -14.27 23.54
N PRO A 5 -19.89 -13.14 22.82
CA PRO A 5 -20.43 -13.08 21.46
C PRO A 5 -19.52 -13.75 20.41
N ARG A 6 -20.12 -14.42 19.41
CA ARG A 6 -19.49 -14.72 18.12
C ARG A 6 -19.24 -13.44 17.30
N PRO A 7 -18.30 -13.46 16.34
CA PRO A 7 -17.90 -12.25 15.61
C PRO A 7 -19.03 -11.78 14.68
N GLY A 8 -19.29 -10.48 14.73
CA GLY A 8 -20.07 -9.73 13.77
C GLY A 8 -19.27 -8.46 13.43
N LEU A 9 -19.85 -7.49 12.73
CA LEU A 9 -19.17 -6.26 12.32
C LEU A 9 -18.88 -5.34 13.53
N TRP A 10 -17.65 -5.34 14.05
CA TRP A 10 -17.20 -4.52 15.17
C TRP A 10 -16.18 -3.47 14.70
N ALA A 11 -16.17 -2.29 15.33
CA ALA A 11 -15.09 -1.32 15.20
C ALA A 11 -14.48 -1.02 16.59
N LEU A 12 -13.18 -1.23 16.74
CA LEU A 12 -12.38 -0.70 17.85
C LEU A 12 -12.15 0.77 17.57
N GLU A 13 -12.65 1.64 18.43
CA GLU A 13 -12.40 3.08 18.33
C GLU A 13 -11.29 3.47 19.30
N LYS A 14 -10.28 4.19 18.80
CA LYS A 14 -9.19 4.73 19.60
C LYS A 14 -9.44 6.21 19.84
N SER A 15 -9.34 6.60 21.10
CA SER A 15 -9.27 7.99 21.48
C SER A 15 -7.82 8.44 21.49
N THR A 16 -7.50 9.50 20.74
CA THR A 16 -6.19 10.17 20.82
C THR A 16 -6.15 11.26 21.89
N ASP A 17 -7.24 11.48 22.61
CA ASP A 17 -7.43 12.59 23.55
C ASP A 17 -7.90 12.13 24.93
N TYR A 18 -7.48 10.93 25.35
CA TYR A 18 -7.74 10.36 26.67
C TYR A 18 -9.24 10.24 27.03
N GLY A 19 -10.08 9.91 26.05
CA GLY A 19 -11.46 9.48 26.22
C GLY A 19 -12.49 10.55 25.89
N LYS A 20 -12.10 11.65 25.23
CA LYS A 20 -13.02 12.75 24.87
C LYS A 20 -13.64 12.57 23.49
N SER A 21 -12.88 12.05 22.52
CA SER A 21 -13.35 11.72 21.19
C SER A 21 -12.81 10.39 20.73
N PHE A 22 -13.67 9.63 20.04
CA PHE A 22 -13.36 8.29 19.58
C PHE A 22 -13.36 8.29 18.05
N LYS A 23 -12.29 7.74 17.46
CA LYS A 23 -12.20 7.51 16.02
C LYS A 23 -12.04 6.01 15.75
N PRO A 24 -12.74 5.44 14.77
CA PRO A 24 -12.54 4.05 14.38
C PRO A 24 -11.07 3.77 14.03
N TRP A 25 -10.48 2.80 14.73
CA TRP A 25 -9.07 2.43 14.69
C TRP A 25 -8.86 1.01 14.13
N MET A 26 -9.72 0.05 14.43
CA MET A 26 -9.71 -1.29 13.82
C MET A 26 -11.14 -1.75 13.54
N TYR A 27 -11.34 -2.60 12.53
CA TYR A 27 -12.65 -3.20 12.21
C TYR A 27 -12.51 -4.73 12.24
N PHE A 28 -13.50 -5.45 12.75
CA PHE A 28 -13.57 -6.92 12.75
C PHE A 28 -14.89 -7.34 12.13
N SER A 29 -14.88 -8.24 11.16
CA SER A 29 -16.07 -8.87 10.59
C SER A 29 -15.66 -9.99 9.66
N ASP A 30 -16.66 -10.83 9.46
CA ASP A 30 -16.87 -11.94 8.57
C ASP A 30 -17.06 -11.53 7.08
N SER A 31 -16.94 -10.23 6.75
CA SER A 31 -17.08 -9.71 5.38
C SER A 31 -15.71 -9.37 4.78
N THR A 32 -15.55 -9.68 3.50
CA THR A 32 -14.34 -9.46 2.68
C THR A 32 -13.99 -7.98 2.41
N HIS A 33 -14.42 -7.06 3.28
CA HIS A 33 -14.32 -5.61 3.08
C HIS A 33 -13.73 -4.85 4.28
N ILE A 34 -12.98 -5.53 5.14
CA ILE A 34 -12.36 -4.90 6.30
C ILE A 34 -10.94 -4.44 6.05
N LYS A 35 -10.70 -3.19 6.47
CA LYS A 35 -9.51 -2.38 6.22
C LYS A 35 -8.34 -2.58 7.16
N ASP A 36 -8.44 -3.41 8.19
CA ASP A 36 -7.26 -3.62 9.04
C ASP A 36 -7.37 -4.87 9.91
N ILE A 37 -6.61 -5.91 9.57
CA ILE A 37 -6.49 -7.13 10.35
C ILE A 37 -5.14 -7.10 11.06
N SER A 38 -5.15 -7.11 12.39
CA SER A 38 -3.98 -7.53 13.18
C SER A 38 -3.78 -9.02 12.98
N ILE A 39 -2.94 -9.35 12.00
CA ILE A 39 -2.49 -10.72 11.72
C ILE A 39 -1.54 -11.12 12.85
N GLY A 40 -2.08 -11.84 13.84
CA GLY A 40 -1.38 -12.19 15.08
C GLY A 40 -0.71 -13.55 15.09
N GLY A 41 -0.99 -14.45 14.14
CA GLY A 41 -0.44 -15.81 14.15
C GLY A 41 0.27 -16.19 12.84
N ARG A 42 1.50 -16.68 12.95
CA ARG A 42 2.20 -17.40 11.87
C ARG A 42 2.16 -18.87 12.23
N CYS A 43 1.73 -19.71 11.30
CA CYS A 43 1.80 -21.15 11.52
C CYS A 43 3.25 -21.64 11.41
N MET A 44 3.65 -22.51 12.33
CA MET A 44 5.01 -23.03 12.42
C MET A 44 5.12 -24.34 11.63
N CYS A 45 5.30 -24.26 10.32
CA CYS A 45 5.41 -25.45 9.45
C CYS A 45 6.83 -25.97 9.24
N ASN A 46 7.78 -25.51 10.06
CA ASN A 46 9.20 -25.84 9.92
C ASN A 46 9.74 -25.60 8.48
N GLY A 47 9.19 -24.63 7.74
CA GLY A 47 9.60 -24.37 6.35
C GLY A 47 9.20 -25.45 5.33
N HIS A 48 8.40 -26.44 5.74
CA HIS A 48 7.91 -27.50 4.87
C HIS A 48 6.50 -27.24 4.32
N ALA A 49 5.85 -26.15 4.70
CA ALA A 49 4.61 -25.71 4.06
C ALA A 49 4.50 -24.18 4.05
N ASP A 50 3.98 -23.65 2.93
CA ASP A 50 3.74 -22.22 2.73
C ASP A 50 2.30 -21.81 3.12
N THR A 51 1.45 -22.79 3.35
CA THR A 51 0.00 -22.63 3.54
C THR A 51 -0.50 -23.42 4.75
N CYS A 52 -1.44 -22.81 5.46
CA CYS A 52 -2.17 -23.40 6.58
C CYS A 52 -3.65 -23.21 6.24
N ASP A 53 -4.39 -24.32 6.17
CA ASP A 53 -5.69 -24.45 5.48
C ASP A 53 -6.88 -24.37 6.47
N PRO A 54 -8.16 -24.25 6.03
CA PRO A 54 -8.77 -25.02 4.95
C PRO A 54 -9.21 -24.21 3.70
N ALA A 55 -8.96 -24.78 2.53
CA ALA A 55 -9.55 -24.45 1.26
C ALA A 55 -10.76 -25.37 1.12
N ASP A 56 -11.89 -24.95 1.71
CA ASP A 56 -13.18 -25.29 1.13
C ASP A 56 -13.69 -24.04 0.39
N PRO A 57 -13.76 -24.08 -0.95
CA PRO A 57 -14.32 -22.98 -1.73
C PRO A 57 -15.81 -22.71 -1.46
N ASN A 58 -16.52 -23.54 -0.68
CA ASN A 58 -17.96 -23.45 -0.45
C ASN A 58 -18.39 -23.16 1.01
N ALA A 59 -17.47 -22.86 1.92
CA ALA A 59 -17.81 -22.60 3.33
C ALA A 59 -17.89 -21.10 3.65
N ASP A 60 -19.07 -20.63 4.08
CA ASP A 60 -19.44 -19.23 4.36
C ASP A 60 -18.85 -18.64 5.66
N SER A 61 -17.71 -19.13 6.17
CA SER A 61 -17.07 -18.59 7.36
C SER A 61 -15.54 -18.67 7.31
N ASN A 62 -14.88 -17.53 7.08
CA ASN A 62 -13.43 -17.34 7.13
C ASN A 62 -12.89 -17.41 8.57
N ILE A 63 -12.74 -18.62 9.13
CA ILE A 63 -12.17 -18.82 10.47
C ILE A 63 -11.05 -19.88 10.37
N LEU A 64 -9.82 -19.41 10.19
CA LEU A 64 -8.59 -20.20 9.93
C LEU A 64 -7.84 -20.54 11.24
N TYR A 65 -8.41 -21.43 12.03
CA TYR A 65 -7.90 -21.90 13.33
C TYR A 65 -8.60 -23.20 13.71
N ASP A 66 -7.85 -24.26 14.05
CA ASP A 66 -8.43 -25.49 14.59
C ASP A 66 -8.47 -25.40 16.12
N ALA A 67 -9.66 -25.09 16.66
CA ALA A 67 -9.89 -24.95 18.10
C ALA A 67 -9.58 -26.22 18.88
N GLY A 68 -9.79 -27.41 18.28
CA GLY A 68 -9.49 -28.67 18.94
C GLY A 68 -7.99 -28.96 19.04
N VAL A 69 -7.20 -28.49 18.07
CA VAL A 69 -5.74 -28.57 18.10
C VAL A 69 -5.14 -27.61 19.12
N ASP A 70 -5.68 -26.40 19.23
CA ASP A 70 -5.22 -25.39 20.18
C ASP A 70 -5.60 -25.73 21.62
N GLU A 71 -6.84 -26.14 21.89
CA GLU A 71 -7.30 -26.59 23.21
C GLU A 71 -6.41 -27.73 23.75
N LYS A 72 -5.97 -28.61 22.86
CA LYS A 72 -5.11 -29.75 23.20
C LYS A 72 -3.62 -29.41 23.20
N HIS A 73 -3.23 -28.16 22.94
CA HIS A 73 -1.85 -27.72 22.87
C HIS A 73 -1.02 -28.58 21.88
N GLN A 74 -1.53 -28.79 20.67
CA GLN A 74 -0.95 -29.72 19.69
C GLN A 74 -0.21 -29.04 18.53
N SER A 75 -0.31 -27.72 18.37
CA SER A 75 0.44 -26.96 17.36
C SER A 75 1.44 -25.99 18.00
N LEU A 76 2.53 -25.72 17.28
CA LEU A 76 3.60 -24.84 17.74
C LEU A 76 3.31 -23.38 17.39
N ASP A 77 3.59 -22.49 18.34
CA ASP A 77 3.63 -21.05 18.12
C ASP A 77 4.97 -20.61 17.49
N ILE A 78 5.09 -19.31 17.21
CA ILE A 78 6.32 -18.71 16.64
C ILE A 78 7.53 -18.74 17.58
N TYR A 79 7.31 -19.03 18.86
CA TYR A 79 8.33 -19.13 19.90
C TYR A 79 8.72 -20.59 20.19
N GLY A 80 8.15 -21.56 19.44
CA GLY A 80 8.42 -22.98 19.62
C GLY A 80 7.70 -23.60 20.83
N ARG A 81 6.66 -22.95 21.36
CA ARG A 81 5.82 -23.47 22.44
C ARG A 81 4.54 -24.05 21.85
N TYR A 82 4.00 -25.10 22.48
CA TYR A 82 2.79 -25.77 22.04
C TYR A 82 1.51 -24.99 22.37
N GLU A 83 1.48 -23.69 22.07
CA GLU A 83 0.38 -22.76 22.36
C GLU A 83 -0.24 -22.21 21.05
N GLY A 84 -0.03 -22.88 19.92
CA GLY A 84 -0.55 -22.45 18.62
C GLY A 84 -1.69 -23.34 18.13
N GLY A 85 -2.61 -22.77 17.34
CA GLY A 85 -3.73 -23.49 16.70
C GLY A 85 -3.61 -23.65 15.18
N GLY A 86 -2.41 -23.53 14.61
CA GLY A 86 -2.19 -23.60 13.16
C GLY A 86 -1.92 -25.02 12.68
N VAL A 87 -2.61 -25.46 11.62
CA VAL A 87 -2.37 -26.77 10.99
C VAL A 87 -1.78 -26.56 9.61
N CYS A 88 -0.55 -27.06 9.42
CA CYS A 88 0.21 -26.97 8.19
C CYS A 88 -0.30 -27.94 7.14
N GLN A 89 -0.38 -27.46 5.90
CA GLN A 89 -1.11 -28.15 4.84
C GLN A 89 -0.26 -28.27 3.59
N ASN A 90 -0.47 -29.38 2.87
CA ASN A 90 0.41 -29.79 1.77
C ASN A 90 1.88 -29.79 2.18
N CYS A 91 2.20 -30.44 3.31
CA CYS A 91 3.58 -30.60 3.77
C CYS A 91 4.45 -31.16 2.64
N GLN A 92 5.41 -30.35 2.21
CA GLN A 92 6.41 -30.64 1.19
C GLN A 92 7.59 -31.41 1.82
N HIS A 93 8.58 -31.75 1.00
CA HIS A 93 9.84 -32.36 1.46
C HIS A 93 9.64 -33.71 2.18
N ASN A 94 8.64 -34.49 1.75
CA ASN A 94 8.26 -35.78 2.33
C ASN A 94 8.00 -35.74 3.85
N THR A 95 7.45 -34.61 4.31
CA THR A 95 7.05 -34.43 5.71
C THR A 95 5.53 -34.53 5.88
N GLU A 96 5.10 -34.76 7.11
CA GLU A 96 3.70 -34.85 7.53
C GLU A 96 3.52 -34.39 9.00
N GLY A 97 2.27 -34.32 9.45
CA GLY A 97 1.89 -33.90 10.81
C GLY A 97 1.47 -32.42 10.91
N ILE A 98 0.95 -32.03 12.08
CA ILE A 98 0.32 -30.71 12.32
C ILE A 98 1.26 -29.55 11.97
N ASN A 99 2.56 -29.69 12.27
CA ASN A 99 3.58 -28.68 12.01
C ASN A 99 4.56 -29.10 10.90
N CYS A 100 4.20 -30.10 10.06
CA CYS A 100 5.12 -30.79 9.15
C CYS A 100 6.39 -31.32 9.85
N ASN A 101 6.23 -31.80 11.09
CA ASN A 101 7.31 -32.18 11.99
C ASN A 101 7.52 -33.71 12.07
N LYS A 102 7.00 -34.48 11.12
CA LYS A 102 7.22 -35.92 10.98
C LYS A 102 7.63 -36.21 9.55
N CYS A 103 8.39 -37.27 9.32
CA CYS A 103 8.63 -37.77 7.97
C CYS A 103 7.46 -38.68 7.57
N GLN A 104 7.11 -38.67 6.29
CA GLN A 104 6.16 -39.63 5.73
C GLN A 104 6.67 -41.07 5.90
N PRO A 105 5.78 -42.08 5.82
CA PRO A 105 6.18 -43.48 5.84
C PRO A 105 7.28 -43.75 4.81
N THR A 106 8.28 -44.56 5.15
CA THR A 106 9.50 -44.87 4.35
C THR A 106 10.57 -43.79 4.29
N PHE A 107 10.35 -42.62 4.89
CA PHE A 107 11.32 -41.55 4.97
C PHE A 107 11.79 -41.31 6.41
N TYR A 108 13.05 -40.90 6.58
CA TYR A 108 13.60 -40.56 7.88
C TYR A 108 14.54 -39.35 7.79
N ARG A 109 14.61 -38.59 8.88
CA ARG A 109 15.57 -37.49 9.03
C ARG A 109 16.82 -38.00 9.74
N PRO A 110 18.03 -37.79 9.19
CA PRO A 110 19.29 -38.17 9.85
C PRO A 110 19.47 -37.50 11.21
N SER A 111 20.14 -38.20 12.13
CA SER A 111 20.43 -37.69 13.47
C SER A 111 21.27 -36.41 13.42
N GLY A 112 20.85 -35.38 14.18
CA GLY A 112 21.56 -34.10 14.29
C GLY A 112 21.16 -33.03 13.28
N LYS A 113 20.26 -33.34 12.33
CA LYS A 113 19.69 -32.36 11.38
C LYS A 113 18.51 -31.61 12.01
N ARG A 114 18.36 -30.32 11.68
CA ARG A 114 17.27 -29.49 12.25
C ARG A 114 15.95 -29.81 11.57
N TRP A 115 14.82 -29.53 12.24
CA TRP A 115 13.46 -29.78 11.74
C TRP A 115 13.07 -28.97 10.52
N ASP A 116 13.77 -27.86 10.23
CA ASP A 116 13.55 -27.01 9.06
C ASP A 116 14.39 -27.39 7.84
N GLU A 117 15.26 -28.38 7.96
CA GLU A 117 16.08 -28.87 6.86
C GLU A 117 15.32 -29.90 6.02
N ILE A 118 15.52 -29.87 4.70
CA ILE A 118 14.83 -30.76 3.75
C ILE A 118 15.57 -32.08 3.51
N ASP A 119 16.68 -32.31 4.22
CA ASP A 119 17.58 -33.46 4.10
C ASP A 119 16.93 -34.77 4.61
N VAL A 120 15.79 -35.14 4.04
CA VAL A 120 15.03 -36.35 4.37
C VAL A 120 15.50 -37.50 3.47
N CYS A 121 15.75 -38.66 4.06
CA CYS A 121 16.31 -39.83 3.41
C CYS A 121 15.28 -40.95 3.28
N GLN A 122 15.30 -41.64 2.15
CA GLN A 122 14.45 -42.80 1.92
C GLN A 122 15.09 -44.06 2.54
N GLN A 123 14.31 -44.82 3.31
CA GLN A 123 14.79 -45.98 4.08
C GLN A 123 15.31 -47.13 3.19
N GLU A 124 14.68 -47.37 2.03
CA GLU A 124 15.05 -48.49 1.17
C GLU A 124 16.29 -48.23 0.31
N SER A 125 16.46 -46.99 -0.16
CA SER A 125 17.57 -46.62 -1.05
C SER A 125 18.76 -45.99 -0.33
N GLY A 126 18.56 -45.50 0.89
CA GLY A 126 19.55 -44.71 1.63
C GLY A 126 19.86 -43.35 0.99
N ARG A 127 19.08 -42.92 -0.01
CA ARG A 127 19.27 -41.65 -0.72
C ARG A 127 18.47 -40.54 -0.05
N CYS A 128 19.11 -39.40 0.18
CA CYS A 128 18.52 -38.19 0.75
C CYS A 128 18.18 -37.15 -0.32
N GLU A 129 17.11 -36.40 -0.08
CA GLU A 129 16.72 -35.22 -0.85
C GLU A 129 17.48 -33.99 -0.35
N CYS A 130 18.67 -33.76 -0.89
CA CYS A 130 19.52 -32.65 -0.46
C CYS A 130 19.00 -31.30 -0.96
N ARG A 131 19.20 -30.26 -0.14
CA ARG A 131 19.21 -28.88 -0.63
C ARG A 131 20.22 -28.73 -1.76
N LYS A 132 19.96 -27.80 -2.69
CA LYS A 132 20.81 -27.56 -3.86
C LYS A 132 22.27 -27.22 -3.51
N GLU A 133 22.51 -26.70 -2.30
CA GLU A 133 23.83 -26.36 -1.80
C GLU A 133 24.63 -27.58 -1.29
N PHE A 134 24.02 -28.78 -1.21
CA PHE A 134 24.61 -29.99 -0.65
C PHE A 134 24.63 -31.14 -1.65
N ASN A 135 25.66 -31.98 -1.58
CA ASN A 135 25.86 -33.07 -2.53
C ASN A 135 25.12 -34.36 -2.10
N PRO A 136 24.36 -35.02 -3.00
CA PRO A 136 23.84 -36.36 -2.77
C PRO A 136 24.96 -37.41 -2.62
N PRO A 137 24.70 -38.58 -1.99
CA PRO A 137 23.41 -39.08 -1.52
C PRO A 137 23.03 -38.69 -0.08
N ASN A 138 23.96 -38.21 0.74
CA ASN A 138 23.76 -38.05 2.20
C ASN A 138 23.69 -36.59 2.69
N CYS A 139 23.90 -35.61 1.81
CA CYS A 139 23.89 -34.18 2.17
C CYS A 139 24.92 -33.83 3.27
N ASP A 140 26.07 -34.51 3.25
CA ASP A 140 27.18 -34.41 4.20
C ASP A 140 28.39 -33.62 3.67
N SER A 141 28.26 -33.09 2.46
CA SER A 141 29.26 -32.26 1.79
C SER A 141 28.57 -31.19 0.92
N CYS A 142 29.27 -30.10 0.63
CA CYS A 142 28.74 -29.05 -0.22
C CYS A 142 28.69 -29.49 -1.70
N ALA A 143 27.64 -29.07 -2.40
CA ALA A 143 27.49 -29.29 -3.84
C ALA A 143 28.54 -28.51 -4.64
N TYR A 144 28.67 -28.85 -5.92
CA TYR A 144 29.57 -28.16 -6.84
C TYR A 144 29.30 -26.65 -6.85
N GLY A 145 30.32 -25.84 -6.59
CA GLY A 145 30.22 -24.38 -6.53
C GLY A 145 29.84 -23.83 -5.15
N TYR A 146 29.90 -24.67 -4.10
CA TYR A 146 29.68 -24.29 -2.71
C TYR A 146 30.82 -24.78 -1.79
N PHE A 147 31.05 -24.09 -0.67
CA PHE A 147 32.09 -24.41 0.32
C PHE A 147 31.62 -24.13 1.76
N ASP A 148 32.40 -24.51 2.78
CA ASP A 148 32.15 -24.22 4.21
C ASP A 148 31.04 -25.09 4.88
N TYR A 149 31.13 -26.43 4.75
CA TYR A 149 30.22 -27.37 5.43
C TYR A 149 30.34 -27.25 6.97
N PRO A 150 29.23 -27.22 7.75
CA PRO A 150 27.84 -27.55 7.38
C PRO A 150 27.01 -26.40 6.79
N ASN A 151 27.56 -25.19 6.69
CA ASN A 151 26.83 -24.01 6.22
C ASN A 151 27.27 -23.64 4.80
N CYS A 152 26.97 -24.51 3.83
CA CYS A 152 27.45 -24.39 2.46
C CYS A 152 27.10 -23.02 1.82
N LYS A 153 28.14 -22.24 1.48
CA LYS A 153 28.07 -20.91 0.87
C LYS A 153 28.47 -20.97 -0.61
N PRO A 154 27.84 -20.17 -1.49
CA PRO A 154 28.22 -20.14 -2.89
C PRO A 154 29.64 -19.58 -3.07
N CYS A 155 30.41 -20.17 -3.99
CA CYS A 155 31.71 -19.66 -4.39
C CYS A 155 31.55 -18.28 -5.07
N THR A 156 32.42 -17.33 -4.76
CA THR A 156 32.44 -15.98 -5.37
C THR A 156 33.55 -15.84 -6.42
N CYS A 157 33.87 -16.92 -7.12
CA CYS A 157 34.95 -16.94 -8.11
C CYS A 157 34.66 -16.04 -9.32
N ASN A 158 35.67 -15.30 -9.77
CA ASN A 158 35.65 -14.60 -11.04
C ASN A 158 35.70 -15.62 -12.20
N LEU A 159 34.57 -15.80 -12.90
CA LEU A 159 34.44 -16.77 -13.99
C LEU A 159 35.49 -16.60 -15.10
N ASN A 160 35.96 -15.37 -15.34
CA ASN A 160 36.99 -15.11 -16.33
C ASN A 160 38.37 -15.57 -15.86
N GLY A 161 38.66 -15.39 -14.57
CA GLY A 161 39.95 -15.68 -13.95
C GLY A 161 40.07 -17.07 -13.32
N THR A 162 38.98 -17.83 -13.15
CA THR A 162 39.00 -19.14 -12.46
C THR A 162 38.91 -20.33 -13.41
N GLU A 163 39.66 -21.39 -13.12
CA GLU A 163 39.54 -22.69 -13.78
C GLU A 163 38.36 -23.49 -13.21
N GLY A 164 37.37 -23.83 -14.05
CA GLY A 164 36.24 -24.69 -13.66
C GLY A 164 35.12 -24.03 -12.84
N GLN A 165 35.22 -22.76 -12.45
CA GLN A 165 34.17 -22.06 -11.66
C GLN A 165 33.88 -22.69 -10.28
N HIS A 166 34.81 -23.49 -9.74
CA HIS A 166 34.69 -24.14 -8.44
C HIS A 166 35.71 -23.54 -7.46
N CYS A 167 35.40 -23.52 -6.17
CA CYS A 167 36.33 -23.10 -5.11
C CYS A 167 36.74 -24.28 -4.21
N THR A 168 37.78 -24.15 -3.39
CA THR A 168 38.15 -25.22 -2.47
C THR A 168 37.00 -25.50 -1.49
N PRO A 169 36.65 -26.78 -1.23
CA PRO A 169 35.47 -27.13 -0.42
C PRO A 169 35.49 -26.60 1.03
N THR A 170 36.69 -26.33 1.57
CA THR A 170 36.91 -25.83 2.94
C THR A 170 37.02 -24.31 3.00
N ASP A 171 37.91 -23.73 2.19
CA ASP A 171 38.38 -22.35 2.38
C ASP A 171 37.86 -21.39 1.30
N GLY A 172 37.08 -21.90 0.34
CA GLY A 172 36.46 -21.10 -0.72
C GLY A 172 37.47 -20.44 -1.67
N ILE A 173 38.69 -20.96 -1.75
CA ILE A 173 39.76 -20.43 -2.60
C ILE A 173 39.55 -20.91 -4.03
N CYS A 174 39.52 -19.98 -4.98
CA CYS A 174 39.32 -20.29 -6.38
C CYS A 174 40.66 -20.65 -7.06
N PRO A 175 40.74 -21.72 -7.86
CA PRO A 175 41.92 -22.04 -8.66
C PRO A 175 42.04 -21.03 -9.81
N CYS A 176 42.96 -20.09 -9.68
CA CYS A 176 43.14 -19.02 -10.66
C CYS A 176 43.91 -19.48 -11.89
N LYS A 177 43.46 -18.99 -13.06
CA LYS A 177 44.15 -19.11 -14.34
C LYS A 177 45.46 -18.32 -14.29
N TYR A 178 46.36 -18.67 -15.19
CA TYR A 178 47.59 -17.93 -15.41
C TYR A 178 47.32 -16.41 -15.56
N ASN A 179 48.04 -15.61 -14.76
CA ASN A 179 47.96 -14.14 -14.66
C ASN A 179 46.84 -13.56 -13.79
N TYR A 180 46.02 -14.40 -13.16
CA TYR A 180 45.00 -13.98 -12.18
C TYR A 180 45.42 -14.41 -10.78
N ALA A 181 45.12 -13.56 -9.80
CA ALA A 181 45.46 -13.73 -8.39
C ALA A 181 44.29 -13.31 -7.48
N GLY A 182 44.43 -13.54 -6.18
CA GLY A 182 43.39 -13.28 -5.18
C GLY A 182 42.57 -14.53 -4.83
N GLN A 183 41.82 -14.49 -3.72
CA GLN A 183 41.03 -15.62 -3.24
C GLN A 183 39.90 -16.00 -4.20
N SER A 184 39.39 -15.01 -4.95
CA SER A 184 38.35 -15.19 -5.96
C SER A 184 38.84 -14.96 -7.40
N CYS A 185 40.15 -14.87 -7.64
CA CYS A 185 40.73 -14.59 -8.96
C CYS A 185 40.27 -13.26 -9.58
N GLU A 186 40.01 -12.26 -8.73
CA GLU A 186 39.48 -10.95 -9.07
C GLU A 186 40.57 -9.92 -9.42
N ILE A 187 41.80 -10.14 -8.94
CA ILE A 187 42.94 -9.27 -9.24
C ILE A 187 43.89 -9.94 -10.23
N CYS A 188 44.74 -9.14 -10.86
CA CYS A 188 45.81 -9.66 -11.69
C CYS A 188 47.03 -10.02 -10.84
N GLU A 189 47.76 -11.05 -11.28
CA GLU A 189 49.08 -11.37 -10.72
C GLU A 189 50.04 -10.18 -10.94
N ASP A 190 51.05 -10.03 -10.08
CA ASP A 190 52.04 -8.97 -10.18
C ASP A 190 52.68 -8.94 -11.58
N GLY A 191 52.72 -7.74 -12.21
CA GLY A 191 53.20 -7.57 -13.59
C GLY A 191 52.11 -7.68 -14.68
N TYR A 192 50.85 -7.83 -14.29
CA TYR A 192 49.70 -7.86 -15.20
C TYR A 192 48.66 -6.78 -14.85
N TYR A 193 47.94 -6.28 -15.85
CA TYR A 193 46.97 -5.20 -15.69
C TYR A 193 45.76 -5.36 -16.62
N SER A 194 44.69 -4.59 -16.38
CA SER A 194 43.41 -4.59 -17.09
C SER A 194 42.51 -5.79 -16.81
N ALA A 195 41.23 -5.72 -17.22
CA ALA A 195 40.22 -6.76 -16.99
C ALA A 195 40.53 -8.15 -17.58
N GLN A 196 41.56 -8.26 -18.43
CA GLN A 196 42.03 -9.52 -19.02
C GLN A 196 43.41 -9.95 -18.51
N CYS A 197 43.97 -9.23 -17.53
CA CYS A 197 45.32 -9.44 -16.99
C CYS A 197 46.38 -9.59 -18.09
N LYS A 198 46.57 -8.50 -18.83
CA LYS A 198 47.60 -8.37 -19.88
C LYS A 198 48.93 -7.98 -19.25
N ASN A 199 50.03 -8.50 -19.77
CA ASN A 199 51.36 -8.17 -19.24
C ASN A 199 51.67 -6.68 -19.47
N CYS A 200 52.15 -5.97 -18.44
CA CYS A 200 52.47 -4.53 -18.51
C CYS A 200 53.86 -4.22 -19.09
N ASN A 201 54.69 -5.24 -19.34
CA ASN A 201 56.02 -5.11 -19.96
C ASN A 201 56.93 -4.08 -19.27
N CYS A 202 56.88 -3.99 -17.94
CA CYS A 202 57.76 -3.14 -17.16
C CYS A 202 59.09 -3.83 -16.87
N ASP A 203 60.18 -3.07 -16.83
CA ASP A 203 61.49 -3.56 -16.40
C ASP A 203 61.51 -3.82 -14.88
N THR A 204 61.54 -5.11 -14.49
CA THR A 204 61.51 -5.57 -13.09
C THR A 204 62.69 -5.07 -12.25
N SER A 205 63.77 -4.61 -12.88
CA SER A 205 64.98 -4.15 -12.16
C SER A 205 64.74 -2.84 -11.40
N GLY A 206 63.84 -1.98 -11.90
CA GLY A 206 63.58 -0.64 -11.37
C GLY A 206 62.23 -0.47 -10.69
N THR A 207 61.41 -1.52 -10.64
CA THR A 207 60.05 -1.50 -10.08
C THR A 207 59.98 -2.04 -8.65
N GLU A 208 58.94 -1.65 -7.93
CA GLU A 208 58.51 -2.30 -6.69
C GLU A 208 58.00 -3.74 -6.94
N PRO A 209 57.80 -4.58 -5.90
CA PRO A 209 57.36 -5.98 -6.05
C PRO A 209 56.09 -6.17 -6.88
N SER A 210 55.12 -5.26 -6.81
CA SER A 210 53.89 -5.31 -7.60
C SER A 210 54.08 -4.96 -9.09
N ILE A 211 55.28 -4.50 -9.48
CA ILE A 211 55.74 -4.18 -10.85
C ILE A 211 54.99 -3.02 -11.53
N CYS A 212 53.67 -3.12 -11.68
CA CYS A 212 52.81 -2.13 -12.32
C CYS A 212 51.44 -2.07 -11.66
N ASP A 213 50.74 -0.97 -11.88
CA ASP A 213 49.37 -0.77 -11.42
C ASP A 213 48.39 -1.67 -12.20
N ASP A 214 47.58 -2.42 -11.46
CA ASP A 214 46.67 -3.48 -11.94
C ASP A 214 45.51 -2.96 -12.81
N VAL A 215 45.19 -1.66 -12.72
CA VAL A 215 44.16 -1.01 -13.53
C VAL A 215 44.76 -0.28 -14.73
N THR A 216 45.77 0.56 -14.51
CA THR A 216 46.30 1.48 -15.52
C THR A 216 47.46 0.90 -16.32
N GLY A 217 48.14 -0.13 -15.81
CA GLY A 217 49.35 -0.71 -16.41
C GLY A 217 50.58 0.16 -16.26
N GLN A 218 50.53 1.21 -15.45
CA GLN A 218 51.66 2.10 -15.22
C GLN A 218 52.69 1.43 -14.31
N CYS A 219 53.96 1.38 -14.73
CA CYS A 219 55.04 0.82 -13.92
C CYS A 219 55.23 1.57 -12.60
N ILE A 220 55.31 0.81 -11.49
CA ILE A 220 55.50 1.34 -10.15
C ILE A 220 57.00 1.35 -9.86
N CYS A 221 57.62 2.53 -9.96
CA CYS A 221 59.07 2.67 -9.83
C CYS A 221 59.52 2.84 -8.36
N LYS A 222 60.65 2.21 -8.01
CA LYS A 222 61.32 2.42 -6.70
C LYS A 222 61.74 3.88 -6.53
N LEU A 223 61.82 4.37 -5.28
CA LEU A 223 62.29 5.73 -4.98
C LEU A 223 63.63 6.02 -5.67
N LEU A 224 63.71 7.17 -6.36
CA LEU A 224 64.81 7.66 -7.24
C LEU A 224 64.69 7.30 -8.73
N HIS A 225 63.69 6.51 -9.14
CA HIS A 225 63.33 6.28 -10.54
C HIS A 225 62.01 7.00 -10.88
N GLY A 226 61.99 7.83 -11.94
CA GLY A 226 60.82 8.54 -12.46
C GLY A 226 60.54 8.19 -13.92
N GLY A 227 59.29 7.84 -14.24
CA GLY A 227 58.89 7.38 -15.57
C GLY A 227 58.60 8.53 -16.55
N THR A 228 59.33 8.60 -17.67
CA THR A 228 59.00 9.47 -18.82
C THR A 228 59.04 8.75 -20.17
N ARG A 229 59.14 7.41 -20.18
CA ARG A 229 59.07 6.58 -21.39
C ARG A 229 58.26 5.30 -21.14
N ALA A 230 57.48 4.90 -22.14
CA ALA A 230 56.66 3.69 -22.10
C ALA A 230 57.52 2.46 -21.72
N GLY A 231 57.26 1.89 -20.55
CA GLY A 231 57.82 0.61 -20.08
C GLY A 231 59.08 0.66 -19.19
N ALA A 232 59.69 1.81 -18.92
CA ALA A 232 60.97 1.87 -18.20
C ALA A 232 61.01 2.88 -17.02
N CYS A 233 61.44 2.40 -15.85
CA CYS A 233 61.71 3.20 -14.67
C CYS A 233 63.12 3.81 -14.72
N VAL A 234 63.23 5.06 -15.19
CA VAL A 234 64.52 5.74 -15.44
C VAL A 234 64.86 6.73 -14.32
N ARG A 235 66.13 6.97 -14.02
CA ARG A 235 66.57 7.86 -12.91
C ARG A 235 66.27 9.35 -13.23
N ALA A 236 65.53 10.06 -12.37
CA ALA A 236 65.00 11.42 -12.69
C ALA A 236 66.00 12.58 -12.44
N LEU A 237 66.06 13.57 -13.36
CA LEU A 237 66.77 14.86 -13.23
C LEU A 237 65.78 16.06 -13.24
N ARG A 238 66.02 17.09 -12.40
CA ARG A 238 65.07 18.19 -12.04
C ARG A 238 65.00 19.37 -13.05
N VAL A 239 63.80 19.95 -13.29
CA VAL A 239 63.58 21.31 -13.88
C VAL A 239 62.32 22.02 -13.30
N ARG A 240 62.30 23.37 -13.21
CA ARG A 240 61.30 24.29 -12.56
C ARG A 240 60.28 24.98 -13.53
N PRO A 241 59.12 25.56 -13.08
CA PRO A 241 58.05 26.14 -13.95
C PRO A 241 57.81 27.68 -13.90
N ARG A 242 56.97 28.24 -14.80
CA ARG A 242 56.44 29.65 -14.88
C ARG A 242 54.89 29.71 -15.06
N ARG A 243 54.23 30.86 -14.74
CA ARG A 243 52.75 31.17 -14.70
C ARG A 243 52.27 32.22 -15.75
N LEU A 244 50.94 32.35 -15.99
CA LEU A 244 50.22 33.31 -16.88
C LEU A 244 48.79 33.73 -16.35
N ASP A 245 48.20 34.86 -16.81
CA ASP A 245 46.99 35.61 -16.31
C ASP A 245 45.95 36.02 -17.43
N ARG A 246 44.71 36.51 -17.13
CA ARG A 246 43.56 36.74 -18.09
C ARG A 246 42.57 37.92 -17.75
N ARG A 247 41.87 38.57 -18.75
CA ARG A 247 40.87 39.69 -18.62
C ARG A 247 39.61 39.66 -19.57
N GLN A 248 38.43 40.06 -19.03
CA GLN A 248 37.22 40.91 -19.42
C GLN A 248 36.35 40.90 -20.74
N LEU A 249 35.03 41.28 -20.63
CA LEU A 249 34.00 41.64 -21.68
C LEU A 249 32.83 42.59 -21.16
N LEU A 250 32.07 43.30 -22.05
CA LEU A 250 31.07 44.43 -21.85
C LEU A 250 29.73 44.33 -22.70
N GLY A 251 28.63 45.09 -22.38
CA GLY A 251 27.54 45.54 -23.33
C GLY A 251 26.08 45.88 -22.81
N ARG A 252 25.34 46.89 -23.38
CA ARG A 252 23.99 47.48 -22.98
C ARG A 252 23.16 48.07 -24.20
N ARG A 253 21.78 48.18 -24.18
CA ARG A 253 20.84 49.32 -24.59
C ARG A 253 19.40 48.99 -25.11
N GLN A 254 18.41 49.94 -24.98
CA GLN A 254 17.07 50.04 -25.67
C GLN A 254 16.45 51.49 -25.64
N VAL A 255 15.43 51.84 -26.50
CA VAL A 255 14.77 53.20 -26.74
C VAL A 255 13.23 53.08 -27.06
N GLN A 256 12.43 54.17 -26.93
CA GLN A 256 10.92 54.28 -26.97
C GLN A 256 10.37 55.50 -27.83
N LEU A 257 9.04 55.60 -28.13
CA LEU A 257 8.32 56.62 -28.99
C LEU A 257 6.95 57.15 -28.39
N PRO A 258 6.33 58.29 -28.86
CA PRO A 258 5.10 58.92 -28.28
C PRO A 258 3.86 59.19 -29.23
N HIS A 259 2.85 59.93 -28.71
CA HIS A 259 1.37 59.99 -28.97
C HIS A 259 0.84 61.39 -29.41
N GLN A 260 -0.33 61.56 -30.12
CA GLN A 260 -1.18 62.80 -30.18
C GLN A 260 -2.65 62.62 -30.72
N LEU A 261 -3.52 63.65 -30.46
CA LEU A 261 -5.01 63.81 -30.38
C LEU A 261 -5.76 64.42 -31.60
N TRP A 262 -7.12 64.41 -31.65
CA TRP A 262 -8.05 65.48 -32.18
C TRP A 262 -9.53 65.37 -31.67
N ARG A 263 -10.30 66.50 -31.60
CA ARG A 263 -11.75 66.64 -31.20
C ARG A 263 -12.60 67.29 -32.31
N GLN A 264 -13.89 66.92 -32.46
CA GLN A 264 -14.96 67.62 -33.23
C GLN A 264 -16.34 67.52 -32.52
N ALA A 265 -17.29 68.39 -32.92
CA ALA A 265 -18.60 68.66 -32.30
C ALA A 265 -19.53 67.44 -32.16
N VAL A 266 -20.30 67.36 -31.06
CA VAL A 266 -21.01 66.14 -30.64
C VAL A 266 -22.53 66.33 -30.65
N GLN A 267 -23.21 65.64 -31.56
CA GLN A 267 -24.65 65.31 -31.51
C GLN A 267 -24.93 64.55 -30.19
N PRO A 268 -26.06 64.76 -29.48
CA PRO A 268 -26.42 63.88 -28.38
C PRO A 268 -26.42 62.43 -28.90
N PRO A 269 -25.62 61.52 -28.31
CA PRO A 269 -25.26 60.27 -28.98
C PRO A 269 -26.43 59.33 -29.28
N ASN A 270 -27.61 59.57 -28.69
CA ASN A 270 -28.72 58.62 -28.59
C ASN A 270 -29.85 58.86 -29.62
N PHE A 271 -29.74 59.87 -30.49
CA PHE A 271 -30.78 60.22 -31.48
C PHE A 271 -30.24 60.15 -32.92
N ASP A 272 -31.05 59.63 -33.84
CA ASP A 272 -30.62 59.29 -35.22
C ASP A 272 -30.73 60.46 -36.21
N SER A 273 -31.47 61.52 -35.86
CA SER A 273 -31.82 62.60 -36.79
C SER A 273 -31.37 63.99 -36.30
N VAL A 274 -31.21 64.94 -37.23
CA VAL A 274 -30.96 66.37 -36.95
C VAL A 274 -32.13 67.02 -36.20
N LYS A 275 -33.30 66.36 -36.17
CA LYS A 275 -34.52 66.83 -35.51
C LYS A 275 -34.83 66.14 -34.18
N CYS A 276 -34.02 65.16 -33.74
CA CYS A 276 -34.21 64.39 -32.50
C CYS A 276 -35.63 63.79 -32.34
N ASP A 277 -36.22 63.27 -33.41
CA ASP A 277 -37.60 62.73 -33.45
C ASP A 277 -37.68 61.21 -33.33
N ARG A 278 -36.54 60.52 -33.34
CA ARG A 278 -36.39 59.07 -33.17
C ARG A 278 -35.08 58.74 -32.46
N CYS A 279 -35.07 57.67 -31.68
CA CYS A 279 -33.84 57.15 -31.08
C CYS A 279 -32.93 56.54 -32.14
N ARG A 280 -31.62 56.61 -31.93
CA ARG A 280 -30.59 56.00 -32.77
C ARG A 280 -30.64 54.48 -32.69
N GLU A 281 -30.08 53.78 -33.67
CA GLU A 281 -29.80 52.34 -33.55
C GLU A 281 -29.08 52.07 -32.22
N GLN A 282 -29.47 51.00 -31.51
CA GLN A 282 -29.07 50.67 -30.12
C GLN A 282 -29.73 51.48 -28.99
N PHE A 283 -30.70 52.37 -29.28
CA PHE A 283 -31.45 53.11 -28.26
C PHE A 283 -32.97 52.89 -28.38
N TYR A 284 -33.69 52.88 -27.25
CA TYR A 284 -35.14 52.62 -27.17
C TYR A 284 -35.85 53.61 -26.20
N ASN A 285 -37.19 53.60 -26.13
CA ASN A 285 -37.98 54.44 -25.21
C ASN A 285 -37.97 55.97 -25.52
N TYR A 286 -38.47 56.41 -26.68
CA TYR A 286 -38.61 57.84 -27.00
C TYR A 286 -39.63 58.55 -26.07
N PRO A 287 -39.36 59.75 -25.53
CA PRO A 287 -38.27 60.68 -25.86
C PRO A 287 -36.98 60.51 -25.00
N ALA A 288 -36.89 59.49 -24.14
CA ALA A 288 -35.73 59.30 -23.27
C ALA A 288 -34.51 58.69 -23.99
N CYS A 289 -34.73 57.85 -25.02
CA CYS A 289 -33.68 57.21 -25.83
C CYS A 289 -32.56 56.60 -24.96
N GLU A 290 -32.94 55.55 -24.23
CA GLU A 290 -32.10 54.75 -23.35
C GLU A 290 -31.34 53.68 -24.13
N GLU A 291 -30.11 53.36 -23.71
CA GLU A 291 -29.27 52.37 -24.39
C GLU A 291 -29.75 50.93 -24.17
N CYS A 292 -29.67 50.13 -25.21
CA CYS A 292 -29.90 48.70 -25.17
C CYS A 292 -28.80 47.99 -24.35
N ASN A 293 -29.10 47.59 -23.12
CA ASN A 293 -28.16 46.89 -22.23
C ASN A 293 -27.99 45.38 -22.55
N CYS A 294 -28.03 44.97 -23.82
CA CYS A 294 -27.86 43.56 -24.23
C CYS A 294 -26.38 43.12 -24.16
N ASP A 295 -26.08 41.90 -23.70
CA ASP A 295 -24.71 41.37 -23.74
C ASP A 295 -24.33 41.01 -25.19
N PRO A 296 -23.27 41.61 -25.74
CA PRO A 296 -22.88 41.40 -27.14
C PRO A 296 -22.53 39.95 -27.47
N ARG A 297 -22.12 39.14 -26.47
CA ARG A 297 -21.78 37.73 -26.69
C ARG A 297 -23.01 36.86 -26.86
N GLY A 298 -24.14 37.29 -26.32
CA GLY A 298 -25.38 36.53 -26.20
C GLY A 298 -26.44 36.84 -27.25
N VAL A 299 -26.29 37.93 -28.01
CA VAL A 299 -27.22 38.32 -29.09
C VAL A 299 -26.85 37.72 -30.44
N VAL A 300 -27.84 37.52 -31.31
CA VAL A 300 -27.60 37.00 -32.67
C VAL A 300 -26.86 38.03 -33.54
N ALA A 301 -26.03 37.57 -34.48
CA ALA A 301 -25.24 38.46 -35.35
C ALA A 301 -26.10 39.38 -36.24
N SER A 302 -27.35 39.02 -36.50
CA SER A 302 -28.32 39.81 -37.26
C SER A 302 -29.07 40.85 -36.43
N PHE A 303 -28.74 41.02 -35.14
CA PHE A 303 -29.47 41.91 -34.25
C PHE A 303 -29.17 43.39 -34.54
N ALA A 304 -30.17 44.10 -35.07
CA ALA A 304 -30.08 45.51 -35.46
C ALA A 304 -30.47 46.51 -34.32
N GLY A 305 -30.64 46.03 -33.10
CA GLY A 305 -31.02 46.82 -31.92
C GLY A 305 -32.47 46.64 -31.46
N CYS A 306 -32.80 47.09 -30.25
CA CYS A 306 -34.07 46.80 -29.56
C CYS A 306 -35.33 47.38 -30.23
N GLY A 307 -35.20 48.26 -31.23
CA GLY A 307 -36.33 48.75 -32.02
C GLY A 307 -36.86 47.74 -33.05
N SER A 308 -36.15 46.63 -33.26
CA SER A 308 -36.50 45.58 -34.23
C SER A 308 -37.23 44.37 -33.64
N VAL A 309 -37.38 44.32 -32.31
CA VAL A 309 -38.03 43.20 -31.60
C VAL A 309 -39.51 43.48 -31.30
N PRO A 310 -40.37 42.44 -31.22
CA PRO A 310 -41.78 42.60 -30.89
C PRO A 310 -42.00 43.25 -29.52
N ALA A 311 -43.14 43.93 -29.35
CA ALA A 311 -43.52 44.57 -28.09
C ALA A 311 -43.52 43.56 -26.92
N GLY A 312 -42.58 43.71 -25.99
CA GLY A 312 -42.41 42.84 -24.82
C GLY A 312 -41.04 42.15 -24.74
N GLU A 313 -40.27 42.11 -25.83
CA GLU A 313 -38.89 41.62 -25.87
C GLU A 313 -37.90 42.78 -26.01
N LEU A 314 -36.72 42.68 -25.38
CA LEU A 314 -35.68 43.72 -25.43
C LEU A 314 -34.50 43.32 -26.32
N CYS A 315 -34.05 42.07 -26.23
CA CYS A 315 -32.88 41.55 -26.93
C CYS A 315 -33.20 40.21 -27.59
N GLN A 316 -32.70 39.97 -28.81
CA GLN A 316 -32.83 38.68 -29.49
C GLN A 316 -31.62 37.77 -29.17
N CYS A 317 -31.81 36.87 -28.19
CA CYS A 317 -30.74 35.99 -27.71
C CYS A 317 -30.45 34.83 -28.67
N LYS A 318 -29.19 34.36 -28.68
CA LYS A 318 -28.77 33.11 -29.32
C LYS A 318 -29.46 31.91 -28.68
N ASP A 319 -29.59 30.81 -29.41
CA ASP A 319 -30.40 29.64 -29.03
C ASP A 319 -30.12 29.08 -27.63
N ARG A 320 -28.87 29.06 -27.17
CA ARG A 320 -28.47 28.48 -25.87
C ARG A 320 -28.26 29.54 -24.78
N VAL A 321 -28.69 30.77 -25.03
CA VAL A 321 -28.55 31.94 -24.15
C VAL A 321 -29.93 32.33 -23.61
N GLN A 322 -29.96 32.85 -22.38
CA GLN A 322 -31.16 33.31 -21.68
C GLN A 322 -30.92 34.62 -20.94
N GLY A 323 -31.99 35.12 -20.31
CA GLY A 323 -32.02 36.40 -19.61
C GLY A 323 -32.55 37.50 -20.52
N ARG A 324 -33.16 38.53 -19.91
CA ARG A 324 -33.76 39.65 -20.66
C ARG A 324 -32.75 40.44 -21.50
N ILE A 325 -31.48 40.38 -21.10
CA ILE A 325 -30.36 41.03 -21.76
C ILE A 325 -29.34 40.02 -22.34
N CYS A 326 -29.73 38.75 -22.49
CA CYS A 326 -28.89 37.69 -23.07
C CYS A 326 -27.54 37.49 -22.36
N ASN A 327 -27.49 37.62 -21.04
CA ASN A 327 -26.26 37.62 -20.25
C ASN A 327 -25.96 36.30 -19.53
N ASP A 328 -26.76 35.26 -19.72
CA ASP A 328 -26.61 33.97 -19.04
C ASP A 328 -26.90 32.79 -19.98
N CYS A 329 -26.37 31.60 -19.69
CA CYS A 329 -26.64 30.41 -20.50
C CYS A 329 -27.93 29.72 -20.04
N LYS A 330 -28.66 29.11 -20.99
CA LYS A 330 -29.78 28.20 -20.65
C LYS A 330 -29.27 27.02 -19.81
N PRO A 331 -30.12 26.38 -18.98
CA PRO A 331 -29.76 25.14 -18.29
C PRO A 331 -29.19 24.10 -19.27
N LEU A 332 -28.23 23.29 -18.81
CA LEU A 332 -27.44 22.33 -19.61
C LEU A 332 -26.33 22.96 -20.48
N PHE A 333 -26.15 24.27 -20.45
CA PHE A 333 -25.12 24.98 -21.22
C PHE A 333 -24.25 25.91 -20.35
N TRP A 334 -23.01 26.16 -20.78
CA TRP A 334 -22.03 27.01 -20.09
C TRP A 334 -21.08 27.69 -21.09
N ASN A 335 -20.11 28.49 -20.61
CA ASN A 335 -19.04 29.09 -21.42
C ASN A 335 -19.54 29.98 -22.58
N MET A 336 -20.23 31.08 -22.25
CA MET A 336 -20.77 31.98 -23.27
C MET A 336 -19.65 32.70 -24.06
N GLN A 337 -19.63 32.48 -25.37
CA GLN A 337 -18.63 33.02 -26.30
C GLN A 337 -19.29 33.79 -27.44
N GLU A 338 -18.68 34.92 -27.82
CA GLU A 338 -19.17 35.78 -28.91
C GLU A 338 -19.17 35.07 -30.26
N TYR A 339 -18.12 34.30 -30.55
CA TYR A 339 -17.94 33.59 -31.80
C TYR A 339 -18.75 32.29 -31.90
N ASN A 340 -19.29 31.78 -30.79
CA ASN A 340 -20.15 30.61 -30.81
C ASN A 340 -21.53 31.02 -31.37
N PRO A 341 -22.00 30.47 -32.51
CA PRO A 341 -23.28 30.86 -33.11
C PRO A 341 -24.48 30.57 -32.21
N TYR A 342 -24.34 29.58 -31.31
CA TYR A 342 -25.37 29.24 -30.32
C TYR A 342 -25.18 29.94 -28.97
N GLY A 343 -24.07 30.66 -28.79
CA GLY A 343 -23.70 31.39 -27.58
C GLY A 343 -22.99 30.53 -26.54
N CYS A 344 -23.62 29.44 -26.09
CA CYS A 344 -23.10 28.57 -25.03
C CYS A 344 -22.78 27.13 -25.50
N GLU A 345 -21.85 26.48 -24.81
CA GLU A 345 -21.43 25.10 -25.00
C GLU A 345 -22.21 24.15 -24.08
N GLU A 346 -22.28 22.86 -24.40
CA GLU A 346 -22.96 21.87 -23.56
C GLU A 346 -22.15 21.49 -22.32
N CYS A 347 -22.84 21.27 -21.19
CA CYS A 347 -22.23 20.86 -19.93
C CYS A 347 -21.51 19.50 -20.01
N ARG A 348 -22.13 18.52 -20.68
CA ARG A 348 -21.66 17.12 -20.77
C ARG A 348 -21.45 16.43 -19.42
N CYS A 349 -22.37 16.63 -18.48
CA CYS A 349 -22.33 15.93 -17.19
C CYS A 349 -22.61 14.44 -17.34
N HIS A 350 -21.78 13.60 -16.73
CA HIS A 350 -21.93 12.16 -16.74
C HIS A 350 -22.98 11.72 -15.70
N LEU A 351 -24.17 11.33 -16.20
CA LEU A 351 -25.36 11.09 -15.37
C LEU A 351 -25.13 10.12 -14.20
N ALA A 352 -24.30 9.08 -14.37
CA ALA A 352 -24.02 8.13 -13.29
C ALA A 352 -23.22 8.74 -12.12
N GLY A 353 -22.43 9.78 -12.40
CA GLY A 353 -21.58 10.46 -11.42
C GLY A 353 -22.13 11.78 -10.91
N THR A 354 -23.22 12.28 -11.49
CA THR A 354 -23.89 13.52 -11.06
C THR A 354 -24.94 13.24 -9.98
N LEU A 355 -25.00 14.10 -8.97
CA LEU A 355 -26.01 14.05 -7.91
C LEU A 355 -27.41 14.18 -8.53
N GLY A 356 -28.28 13.22 -8.24
CA GLY A 356 -29.65 13.20 -8.78
C GLY A 356 -29.75 12.95 -10.30
N GLY A 357 -28.65 12.62 -10.99
CA GLY A 357 -28.66 12.35 -12.42
C GLY A 357 -29.04 13.55 -13.30
N LEU A 358 -28.87 14.78 -12.79
CA LEU A 358 -29.18 16.01 -13.53
C LEU A 358 -28.05 16.37 -14.49
N GLY A 359 -28.35 16.63 -15.76
CA GLY A 359 -27.35 17.02 -16.76
C GLY A 359 -26.86 18.47 -16.68
N ALA A 360 -27.32 19.24 -15.68
CA ALA A 360 -27.04 20.67 -15.56
C ALA A 360 -25.69 20.92 -14.86
N CYS A 361 -25.04 22.01 -15.26
CA CYS A 361 -23.79 22.48 -14.68
C CYS A 361 -23.88 23.97 -14.37
N ASP A 362 -22.91 24.48 -13.61
CA ASP A 362 -22.73 25.91 -13.41
C ASP A 362 -22.48 26.64 -14.75
N THR A 363 -23.24 27.71 -15.02
CA THR A 363 -23.26 28.37 -16.35
C THR A 363 -21.94 29.08 -16.69
N ARG A 364 -21.06 29.32 -15.71
CA ARG A 364 -19.79 30.02 -15.89
C ARG A 364 -18.59 29.08 -15.95
N SER A 365 -18.48 28.17 -14.98
CA SER A 365 -17.36 27.22 -14.85
C SER A 365 -17.57 25.91 -15.58
N GLY A 366 -18.83 25.58 -15.90
CA GLY A 366 -19.19 24.30 -16.49
C GLY A 366 -19.09 23.13 -15.51
N GLN A 367 -18.91 23.38 -14.21
CA GLN A 367 -18.78 22.34 -13.20
C GLN A 367 -20.12 21.66 -12.95
N CYS A 368 -20.15 20.35 -13.10
CA CYS A 368 -21.29 19.50 -12.76
C CYS A 368 -21.31 19.18 -11.26
N GLU A 369 -22.51 18.97 -10.70
CA GLU A 369 -22.70 18.63 -9.29
C GLU A 369 -22.39 17.14 -9.02
N CYS A 370 -21.12 16.81 -8.77
CA CYS A 370 -20.68 15.41 -8.66
C CYS A 370 -21.07 14.74 -7.32
N LYS A 371 -21.35 13.43 -7.38
CA LYS A 371 -21.50 12.56 -6.20
C LYS A 371 -20.22 12.59 -5.35
N SER A 372 -20.35 12.32 -4.04
CA SER A 372 -19.29 12.57 -3.05
C SER A 372 -17.94 11.90 -3.34
N HIS A 373 -17.90 10.76 -4.05
CA HIS A 373 -16.66 10.04 -4.40
C HIS A 373 -16.27 10.19 -5.87
N VAL A 374 -16.89 11.13 -6.56
CA VAL A 374 -16.70 11.44 -7.97
C VAL A 374 -16.10 12.85 -8.10
N GLY A 375 -15.25 13.04 -9.10
CA GLY A 375 -14.53 14.28 -9.39
C GLY A 375 -14.53 14.61 -10.88
N ALA A 376 -13.64 15.53 -11.27
CA ALA A 376 -13.60 16.19 -12.58
C ALA A 376 -14.78 17.13 -12.86
N ARG A 377 -14.67 17.93 -13.93
CA ARG A 377 -15.70 18.89 -14.35
C ARG A 377 -17.00 18.18 -14.73
N THR A 378 -16.87 17.03 -15.38
CA THR A 378 -17.95 16.24 -15.99
C THR A 378 -18.45 15.09 -15.12
N CYS A 379 -17.92 14.88 -13.92
CA CYS A 379 -18.30 13.78 -13.01
C CYS A 379 -18.13 12.37 -13.60
N ASP A 380 -17.17 12.19 -14.51
CA ASP A 380 -16.86 10.94 -15.19
C ASP A 380 -15.71 10.17 -14.53
N GLN A 381 -15.05 10.76 -13.52
CA GLN A 381 -13.87 10.18 -12.88
C GLN A 381 -14.07 10.02 -11.38
N CYS A 382 -13.57 8.91 -10.84
CA CYS A 382 -13.51 8.74 -9.39
C CYS A 382 -12.43 9.65 -8.79
N ARG A 383 -12.68 10.15 -7.57
CA ARG A 383 -11.64 10.82 -6.79
C ARG A 383 -10.54 9.83 -6.40
N ASP A 384 -9.36 10.34 -6.07
CA ASP A 384 -8.25 9.49 -5.65
C ASP A 384 -8.62 8.64 -4.42
N GLY A 385 -8.23 7.37 -4.46
CA GLY A 385 -8.63 6.37 -3.47
C GLY A 385 -10.02 5.76 -3.69
N PHE A 386 -10.68 6.06 -4.82
CA PHE A 386 -11.95 5.46 -5.20
C PHE A 386 -11.90 4.89 -6.63
N TYR A 387 -12.70 3.86 -6.90
CA TYR A 387 -12.75 3.18 -8.19
C TYR A 387 -14.18 2.73 -8.53
N ARG A 388 -14.39 2.33 -9.80
CA ARG A 388 -15.66 1.77 -10.32
C ARG A 388 -16.87 2.69 -10.12
N LEU A 389 -17.06 3.64 -11.03
CA LEU A 389 -18.21 4.53 -11.08
C LEU A 389 -19.49 3.77 -11.44
N GLN A 390 -20.51 3.84 -10.59
CA GLN A 390 -21.79 3.17 -10.76
C GLN A 390 -22.96 4.13 -10.50
N GLY A 391 -24.00 4.04 -11.34
CA GLY A 391 -25.16 4.94 -11.28
C GLY A 391 -26.07 4.68 -10.07
N ASP A 392 -26.22 3.42 -9.70
CA ASP A 392 -26.96 2.89 -8.55
C ASP A 392 -26.25 3.13 -7.21
N ASN A 393 -24.94 3.37 -7.23
CA ASN A 393 -24.20 3.75 -6.04
C ASN A 393 -24.48 5.23 -5.69
N VAL A 394 -25.07 5.47 -4.51
CA VAL A 394 -25.38 6.82 -3.98
C VAL A 394 -24.13 7.70 -3.89
N PHE A 395 -22.96 7.11 -3.63
CA PHE A 395 -21.69 7.83 -3.55
C PHE A 395 -20.91 7.87 -4.89
N GLY A 396 -21.39 7.14 -5.90
CA GLY A 396 -20.82 7.05 -7.24
C GLY A 396 -19.70 6.03 -7.35
N CYS A 397 -18.57 6.24 -6.64
CA CYS A 397 -17.42 5.34 -6.67
C CYS A 397 -17.21 4.60 -5.35
N THR A 398 -16.61 3.41 -5.42
CA THR A 398 -16.32 2.55 -4.26
C THR A 398 -14.94 2.86 -3.69
N ARG A 399 -14.78 2.77 -2.36
CA ARG A 399 -13.57 3.15 -1.62
C ARG A 399 -12.42 2.12 -1.75
N ASP A 400 -11.20 2.64 -1.67
CA ASP A 400 -9.93 2.02 -1.24
C ASP A 400 -9.02 1.29 -2.23
N CYS A 401 -9.05 1.63 -3.53
CA CYS A 401 -8.18 0.99 -4.50
C CYS A 401 -7.66 1.95 -5.57
N ASP A 402 -6.56 1.58 -6.22
CA ASP A 402 -6.01 2.30 -7.36
C ASP A 402 -7.02 2.36 -8.51
N LYS A 403 -7.21 3.55 -9.08
CA LYS A 403 -8.30 3.87 -10.03
C LYS A 403 -8.20 3.15 -11.38
N GLN A 404 -7.02 2.63 -11.75
CA GLN A 404 -6.77 1.97 -13.04
C GLN A 404 -6.60 0.46 -12.91
N SER A 405 -5.87 0.00 -11.89
CA SER A 405 -5.59 -1.42 -11.66
C SER A 405 -6.63 -2.10 -10.77
N GLY A 406 -7.37 -1.33 -9.95
CA GLY A 406 -8.22 -1.87 -8.89
C GLY A 406 -7.42 -2.55 -7.79
N GLN A 407 -6.09 -2.34 -7.71
CA GLN A 407 -5.23 -2.84 -6.64
C GLN A 407 -5.41 -1.96 -5.40
N CYS A 408 -5.86 -2.57 -4.31
CA CYS A 408 -6.03 -1.87 -3.04
C CYS A 408 -4.69 -1.80 -2.29
N ARG A 409 -4.47 -0.74 -1.50
CA ARG A 409 -3.27 -0.61 -0.67
C ARG A 409 -3.45 -1.44 0.59
N CYS A 410 -2.80 -2.60 0.65
CA CYS A 410 -2.99 -3.54 1.76
C CYS A 410 -2.21 -3.09 3.00
N HIS A 411 -2.80 -3.36 4.17
CA HIS A 411 -2.12 -3.17 5.44
C HIS A 411 -1.01 -4.23 5.63
N SER A 412 -0.15 -4.02 6.64
CA SER A 412 0.97 -4.94 6.91
C SER A 412 0.46 -6.37 7.11
N ARG A 413 1.10 -7.32 6.41
CA ARG A 413 0.81 -8.76 6.43
C ARG A 413 -0.47 -9.18 5.69
N VAL A 414 -1.14 -8.28 4.97
CA VAL A 414 -2.31 -8.60 4.11
C VAL A 414 -1.90 -8.47 2.64
N GLU A 415 -2.39 -9.34 1.77
CA GLU A 415 -2.17 -9.31 0.32
C GLU A 415 -3.48 -9.56 -0.46
N GLY A 416 -3.38 -9.57 -1.79
CA GLY A 416 -4.52 -9.74 -2.69
C GLY A 416 -4.96 -8.44 -3.35
N ARG A 417 -5.70 -8.55 -4.45
CA ARG A 417 -6.17 -7.37 -5.21
C ARG A 417 -7.08 -6.49 -4.37
N ARG A 418 -7.83 -7.11 -3.44
CA ARG A 418 -8.76 -6.47 -2.50
C ARG A 418 -8.27 -6.42 -1.06
N CYS A 419 -7.05 -6.87 -0.79
CA CYS A 419 -6.50 -6.95 0.57
C CYS A 419 -7.38 -7.78 1.52
N ASP A 420 -7.83 -8.92 1.03
CA ASP A 420 -8.80 -9.81 1.66
C ASP A 420 -8.18 -11.12 2.19
N ARG A 421 -6.88 -11.34 1.96
CA ARG A 421 -6.17 -12.54 2.41
C ARG A 421 -4.88 -12.19 3.14
N PRO A 422 -4.47 -12.97 4.15
CA PRO A 422 -3.17 -12.80 4.79
C PRO A 422 -2.04 -13.17 3.82
N ILE A 423 -0.83 -12.63 4.04
CA ILE A 423 0.39 -13.07 3.36
C ILE A 423 0.70 -14.53 3.73
N ARG A 424 1.53 -15.20 2.91
CA ARG A 424 1.94 -16.61 3.10
C ARG A 424 2.31 -16.95 4.55
N ALA A 425 1.92 -18.14 5.00
CA ALA A 425 2.14 -18.67 6.35
C ALA A 425 1.59 -17.79 7.51
N HIS A 426 0.62 -16.91 7.26
CA HIS A 426 -0.04 -16.14 8.30
C HIS A 426 -1.55 -16.40 8.30
N TYR A 427 -2.17 -16.38 9.48
CA TYR A 427 -3.61 -16.54 9.64
C TYR A 427 -4.21 -15.39 10.42
N VAL A 428 -5.53 -15.21 10.28
CA VAL A 428 -6.29 -14.24 11.07
C VAL A 428 -6.58 -14.89 12.42
N PRO A 429 -6.00 -14.40 13.54
CA PRO A 429 -6.29 -14.97 14.84
C PRO A 429 -7.79 -14.77 15.15
N THR A 430 -8.42 -15.80 15.68
CA THR A 430 -9.80 -15.69 16.18
C THR A 430 -9.77 -15.01 17.55
N LEU A 431 -10.91 -14.46 17.98
CA LEU A 431 -11.05 -13.97 19.36
C LEU A 431 -11.12 -15.11 20.39
N HIS A 432 -11.02 -16.38 19.97
CA HIS A 432 -11.19 -17.56 20.82
C HIS A 432 -10.20 -17.60 21.99
N GLN A 433 -8.92 -17.27 21.74
CA GLN A 433 -7.89 -17.17 22.79
C GLN A 433 -8.14 -16.07 23.84
N TYR A 434 -9.11 -15.18 23.60
CA TYR A 434 -9.55 -14.13 24.53
C TYR A 434 -11.03 -14.26 24.89
N GLN A 435 -11.66 -15.39 24.54
CA GLN A 435 -13.03 -15.73 24.88
C GLN A 435 -13.02 -16.42 26.24
N PHE A 436 -13.79 -15.86 27.17
CA PHE A 436 -13.97 -16.43 28.50
C PHE A 436 -15.45 -16.72 28.69
N GLU A 437 -15.76 -17.99 28.92
CA GLU A 437 -17.12 -18.45 29.08
C GLU A 437 -17.55 -18.34 30.54
N LEU A 438 -18.71 -17.71 30.78
CA LEU A 438 -19.16 -17.43 32.14
C LEU A 438 -19.46 -18.72 32.91
N GLU A 439 -19.81 -19.81 32.22
CA GLU A 439 -20.08 -21.12 32.80
C GLU A 439 -18.85 -21.82 33.37
N ASP A 440 -17.63 -21.43 32.97
CA ASP A 440 -16.38 -21.92 33.55
C ASP A 440 -15.94 -21.12 34.78
N GLY A 441 -16.68 -20.05 35.08
CA GLY A 441 -16.51 -19.27 36.28
C GLY A 441 -16.87 -20.03 37.56
N VAL A 442 -16.62 -19.36 38.68
CA VAL A 442 -16.94 -19.86 40.02
C VAL A 442 -17.85 -18.89 40.76
N THR A 443 -18.59 -19.43 41.72
CA THR A 443 -19.35 -18.68 42.72
C THR A 443 -18.71 -18.90 44.08
N GLN A 444 -19.10 -18.12 45.08
CA GLN A 444 -18.68 -18.35 46.48
C GLN A 444 -19.04 -19.75 46.99
N SER A 445 -20.06 -20.39 46.40
CA SER A 445 -20.57 -21.70 46.77
C SER A 445 -20.06 -22.87 45.91
N GLY A 446 -19.12 -22.62 44.99
CA GLY A 446 -18.57 -23.63 44.07
C GLY A 446 -18.85 -23.32 42.60
N PRO A 447 -18.86 -24.33 41.71
CA PRO A 447 -18.97 -24.12 40.27
C PRO A 447 -20.29 -23.43 39.88
N VAL A 448 -20.23 -22.64 38.81
CA VAL A 448 -21.40 -21.91 38.29
C VAL A 448 -22.46 -22.88 37.76
N ARG A 449 -23.72 -22.56 38.07
CA ARG A 449 -24.90 -23.21 37.49
C ARG A 449 -25.18 -22.61 36.11
N TYR A 450 -25.20 -23.47 35.09
CA TYR A 450 -25.50 -23.11 33.71
C TYR A 450 -26.77 -23.81 33.21
N ARG A 451 -27.31 -23.33 32.09
CA ARG A 451 -28.40 -23.95 31.32
C ARG A 451 -28.05 -23.97 29.84
N ASN A 452 -28.69 -24.82 29.06
CA ASN A 452 -28.33 -25.06 27.64
C ASN A 452 -29.57 -25.13 26.73
N ASN A 453 -30.54 -24.23 26.92
CA ASN A 453 -31.72 -24.16 26.06
C ASN A 453 -31.55 -23.14 24.92
N GLU A 454 -31.51 -23.61 23.67
CA GLU A 454 -31.37 -22.80 22.45
C GLU A 454 -32.55 -21.85 22.24
N ASP A 455 -33.78 -22.25 22.60
CA ASP A 455 -34.96 -21.38 22.48
C ASP A 455 -34.89 -20.20 23.45
N THR A 456 -34.16 -20.37 24.56
CA THR A 456 -34.04 -19.36 25.62
C THR A 456 -32.82 -18.47 25.43
N PHE A 457 -31.72 -18.97 24.87
CA PHE A 457 -30.56 -18.14 24.59
C PHE A 457 -29.88 -18.69 23.33
N PRO A 458 -30.32 -18.28 22.14
CA PRO A 458 -29.85 -18.90 20.91
C PRO A 458 -28.37 -18.62 20.66
N GLY A 459 -27.67 -19.67 20.21
CA GLY A 459 -26.24 -19.64 19.93
C GLY A 459 -25.41 -19.36 21.17
N TYR A 460 -25.61 -20.16 22.23
CA TYR A 460 -24.62 -20.27 23.31
C TYR A 460 -23.41 -21.11 22.83
N SER A 461 -22.22 -20.84 23.35
CA SER A 461 -21.02 -21.64 23.06
C SER A 461 -20.88 -22.76 24.10
N TRP A 462 -20.09 -23.78 23.76
CA TRP A 462 -19.64 -24.82 24.69
C TRP A 462 -20.75 -25.51 25.51
N LYS A 463 -20.86 -25.24 26.82
CA LYS A 463 -21.75 -25.99 27.73
C LYS A 463 -23.13 -25.35 27.84
N GLY A 464 -23.24 -24.03 27.64
CA GLY A 464 -24.49 -23.34 27.91
C GLY A 464 -24.35 -21.83 28.13
N TYR A 465 -25.25 -21.29 28.93
CA TYR A 465 -25.24 -19.91 29.39
C TYR A 465 -25.55 -19.84 30.88
N VAL A 466 -25.09 -18.77 31.50
CA VAL A 466 -25.27 -18.54 32.94
C VAL A 466 -26.55 -17.77 33.22
N LEU A 467 -27.34 -18.29 34.18
CA LEU A 467 -28.51 -17.60 34.71
C LEU A 467 -28.15 -16.84 35.99
N PHE A 468 -28.36 -15.52 35.97
CA PHE A 468 -28.29 -14.70 37.18
C PHE A 468 -29.63 -14.78 37.91
N SER A 469 -29.62 -15.26 39.15
CA SER A 469 -30.80 -15.47 39.99
C SER A 469 -30.49 -15.11 41.44
N MET A 470 -31.49 -15.13 42.32
CA MET A 470 -31.26 -14.92 43.76
C MET A 470 -30.30 -15.95 44.39
N LEU A 471 -30.17 -17.14 43.78
CA LEU A 471 -29.27 -18.20 44.24
C LEU A 471 -27.86 -18.12 43.62
N GLN A 472 -27.71 -17.33 42.56
CA GLN A 472 -26.47 -17.15 41.82
C GLN A 472 -26.50 -15.73 41.23
N ASN A 473 -26.23 -14.74 42.09
CA ASN A 473 -26.26 -13.32 41.76
C ASN A 473 -24.87 -12.79 41.39
N GLU A 474 -23.82 -13.59 41.58
CA GLU A 474 -22.44 -13.27 41.29
C GLU A 474 -21.77 -14.46 40.59
N VAL A 475 -20.91 -14.15 39.61
CA VAL A 475 -20.03 -15.11 38.94
C VAL A 475 -18.66 -14.46 38.79
N ILE A 476 -17.63 -15.19 39.19
CA ILE A 476 -16.24 -14.77 39.14
C ILE A 476 -15.54 -15.56 38.04
N ASN A 477 -14.97 -14.85 37.07
CA ASN A 477 -14.12 -15.43 36.04
C ASN A 477 -12.68 -14.96 36.23
N VAL A 478 -11.76 -15.90 36.27
CA VAL A 478 -10.33 -15.61 36.36
C VAL A 478 -9.80 -15.47 34.94
N VAL A 479 -9.37 -14.25 34.59
CA VAL A 479 -8.86 -13.93 33.26
C VAL A 479 -7.36 -13.72 33.36
N GLN A 480 -6.59 -14.55 32.67
CA GLN A 480 -5.14 -14.40 32.57
C GLN A 480 -4.80 -13.50 31.38
N ILE A 481 -4.17 -12.36 31.65
CA ILE A 481 -3.79 -11.38 30.62
C ILE A 481 -2.28 -11.48 30.38
N PRO A 482 -1.84 -12.11 29.28
CA PRO A 482 -0.41 -12.36 29.04
C PRO A 482 0.38 -11.10 28.63
N LYS A 483 -0.30 -10.03 28.21
CA LYS A 483 0.33 -8.77 27.74
C LYS A 483 -0.41 -7.55 28.27
N SER A 484 0.31 -6.56 28.78
CA SER A 484 -0.30 -5.27 29.17
C SER A 484 -0.73 -4.48 27.93
N SER A 485 -2.02 -4.20 27.80
CA SER A 485 -2.60 -3.42 26.69
C SER A 485 -3.96 -2.82 27.08
N LEU A 486 -4.59 -2.09 26.17
CA LEU A 486 -5.96 -1.61 26.34
C LEU A 486 -6.95 -2.70 25.92
N TYR A 487 -7.70 -3.25 26.88
CA TYR A 487 -8.71 -4.28 26.62
C TYR A 487 -10.12 -3.70 26.75
N ARG A 488 -11.03 -4.12 25.87
CA ARG A 488 -12.46 -3.83 25.97
C ARG A 488 -13.21 -5.13 26.28
N LEU A 489 -13.91 -5.16 27.41
CA LEU A 489 -14.78 -6.27 27.77
C LEU A 489 -16.10 -6.17 26.98
N VAL A 490 -16.51 -7.27 26.35
CA VAL A 490 -17.79 -7.37 25.64
C VAL A 490 -18.57 -8.54 26.23
N LEU A 491 -19.82 -8.30 26.63
CA LEU A 491 -20.70 -9.30 27.21
C LEU A 491 -21.94 -9.44 26.33
N LYS A 492 -22.22 -10.64 25.81
CA LYS A 492 -23.50 -10.95 25.18
C LYS A 492 -24.47 -11.28 26.29
N TYR A 493 -25.58 -10.54 26.41
CA TYR A 493 -26.57 -10.81 27.44
C TYR A 493 -27.98 -10.85 26.88
N MET A 494 -28.87 -11.50 27.62
CA MET A 494 -30.30 -11.45 27.37
C MET A 494 -31.03 -11.21 28.69
N ASN A 495 -31.96 -10.25 28.66
CA ASN A 495 -32.89 -9.96 29.74
C ASN A 495 -34.30 -10.39 29.31
N PRO A 496 -34.86 -11.48 29.87
CA PRO A 496 -36.19 -11.94 29.53
C PRO A 496 -37.26 -11.20 30.34
N LEU A 497 -36.87 -10.35 31.31
CA LEU A 497 -37.79 -9.60 32.15
C LEU A 497 -38.22 -8.31 31.45
N PRO A 498 -39.46 -7.84 31.67
CA PRO A 498 -39.95 -6.58 31.13
C PRO A 498 -39.23 -5.36 31.75
N ASP A 499 -38.64 -5.52 32.94
CA ASP A 499 -37.96 -4.46 33.66
C ASP A 499 -36.46 -4.40 33.37
N ASN A 500 -35.88 -3.20 33.46
CA ASN A 500 -34.44 -2.98 33.33
C ASN A 500 -33.66 -3.64 34.47
N VAL A 501 -32.69 -4.48 34.13
CA VAL A 501 -31.75 -5.09 35.09
C VAL A 501 -30.46 -4.28 35.12
N ARG A 502 -29.97 -3.94 36.33
CA ARG A 502 -28.64 -3.34 36.52
C ARG A 502 -27.67 -4.41 37.00
N ALA A 503 -26.53 -4.51 36.32
CA ALA A 503 -25.42 -5.37 36.70
C ALA A 503 -24.17 -4.53 36.89
N THR A 504 -23.31 -4.94 37.83
CA THR A 504 -22.01 -4.31 38.07
C THR A 504 -20.93 -5.28 37.64
N VAL A 505 -19.99 -4.82 36.81
CA VAL A 505 -18.79 -5.57 36.46
C VAL A 505 -17.66 -5.02 37.31
N ILE A 506 -17.04 -5.88 38.11
CA ILE A 506 -15.91 -5.53 38.98
C ILE A 506 -14.68 -6.25 38.43
N ILE A 507 -13.62 -5.48 38.17
CA ILE A 507 -12.32 -6.01 37.73
C ILE A 507 -11.36 -5.83 38.91
N THR A 508 -10.83 -6.95 39.40
CA THR A 508 -9.89 -6.97 40.51
C THR A 508 -8.57 -7.54 40.03
N PRO A 509 -7.47 -6.77 40.03
CA PRO A 509 -6.15 -7.30 39.68
C PRO A 509 -5.67 -8.29 40.75
N GLU A 510 -4.92 -9.31 40.33
CA GLU A 510 -4.37 -10.32 41.23
C GLU A 510 -3.25 -9.76 42.14
N SER A 511 -2.57 -8.70 41.70
CA SER A 511 -1.53 -8.00 42.49
C SER A 511 -1.95 -6.57 42.84
N VAL A 512 -2.05 -6.28 44.14
CA VAL A 512 -2.40 -4.95 44.65
C VAL A 512 -1.18 -3.99 44.67
N VAL A 513 0.02 -4.49 44.31
CA VAL A 513 1.29 -3.78 44.49
C VAL A 513 1.70 -2.98 43.24
N ASP A 514 1.15 -3.32 42.07
CA ASP A 514 1.62 -2.77 40.80
C ASP A 514 0.80 -1.55 40.35
N ILE A 515 1.36 -0.37 40.60
CA ILE A 515 0.73 0.95 40.38
C ILE A 515 0.45 1.21 38.87
N GLN A 516 0.98 0.37 37.97
CA GLN A 516 0.75 0.46 36.53
C GLN A 516 -0.54 -0.22 36.05
N GLN A 517 -1.31 -0.86 36.94
CA GLN A 517 -2.56 -1.57 36.58
C GLN A 517 -3.84 -0.77 36.88
N LYS A 518 -3.77 0.55 37.01
CA LYS A 518 -4.94 1.43 37.20
C LYS A 518 -5.46 2.08 35.93
#